data_AF-A0A7K3EGW8-F1
#
_entry.id   AF-A0A7K3EGW8-F1
#
_cell.length_a   1.000
_cell.length_b   1.000
_cell.length_c   1.000
_cell.angle_alpha   90.00
_cell.angle_beta   90.00
_cell.angle_gamma   90.00
#
_symmetry.space_group_name_H-M   'P 1'
#
loop_
_entity.id
_entity.type
_entity.pdbx_description
1 polymer ?
#
loop_
_entity_poly.entity_id
_entity_poly.type
_entity_poly.pdbx_seq_one_letter_code
_entity_poly.pdbx_strand_id
1 'polypeptide(L)'
;MHTPLPPRPTYAPAPGPVPGESDETLAARLRGWPEGGTGDPVALLMARHWQSTYDYAAICLATQSGVASMVTASAFHRVLDGLMRGESGVALRPRLLVAARDTVKEWSADEGVSQVLSDLRKPAGGRGMRAAKSMTPENRKLIERSFQALPAVSQCLLWHTEVEAETITIPTGLLGLDADSAVATLEQAREKFREGCVRAHRELAPSKDCRFYNRLLDVPIRRGGALLPDVQQHLLECRYCRYAAEQLSHFEGGLGGVIAEAVLGWGARRYLDSRPGRMPLKGASRRPGSGGRHRLLSQIPAQRRKLTSGARNPRALITVGVSSGALLAAVLGAAFLSDDGGAADPAASTSATGGVATAPDTGNETTNDTASPTPPASAGRPTGPQQTRLRNQAADLCLDIKGGKAEKGASTELAACDSDWTQKWSYEEDGLLRSVADPELCLDSQVDAGVVVLGKCADEDSERGDDVRYDLTVQGELLPRWGEGLALAPIGSDPRADIVIKVRDHSGRQHWLTDGVAAGPDSLSVSGSEAATPEAEPVTREPETDASPAPGPERSGSPEPGPSPEAEAEQSGSVRSVADATTTETGPGTGFGSGTGFGSGTGFGTGFGPVPVRPLTSLHIPQPLTGFSW
;
A
#
# COMPACT_ATOMS: atom_id res chain seq x y z
N MET A 1 -47.02 -16.22 -41.59
CA MET A 1 -46.23 -15.03 -41.23
C MET A 1 -45.25 -15.45 -40.15
N HIS A 2 -43.99 -15.69 -40.50
CA HIS A 2 -42.93 -15.95 -39.53
C HIS A 2 -42.22 -14.64 -39.24
N THR A 3 -42.37 -14.14 -38.02
CA THR A 3 -41.60 -12.99 -37.52
C THR A 3 -40.14 -13.43 -37.38
N PRO A 4 -39.18 -12.75 -38.03
CA PRO A 4 -37.76 -13.08 -37.89
C PRO A 4 -37.29 -12.76 -36.46
N LEU A 5 -36.62 -13.70 -35.82
CA LEU A 5 -35.95 -13.46 -34.53
C LEU A 5 -34.93 -12.32 -34.70
N PRO A 6 -34.82 -11.40 -33.72
CA PRO A 6 -33.76 -10.40 -33.73
C PRO A 6 -32.38 -11.07 -33.65
N PRO A 7 -31.33 -10.46 -34.23
CA PRO A 7 -29.98 -11.01 -34.16
C PRO A 7 -29.53 -11.12 -32.71
N ARG A 8 -28.86 -12.23 -32.38
CA ARG A 8 -28.22 -12.39 -31.07
C ARG A 8 -27.23 -11.24 -30.85
N PRO A 9 -27.19 -10.62 -29.67
CA PRO A 9 -26.16 -9.64 -29.36
C PRO A 9 -24.76 -10.27 -29.50
N THR A 10 -23.80 -9.50 -30.03
CA THR A 10 -22.40 -9.92 -30.23
C THR A 10 -21.61 -10.09 -28.93
N TYR A 11 -22.25 -9.86 -27.78
CA TYR A 11 -21.70 -10.14 -26.46
C TYR A 11 -22.71 -10.95 -25.64
N ALA A 12 -22.18 -11.93 -24.90
CA ALA A 12 -22.94 -12.64 -23.89
C ALA A 12 -23.54 -11.62 -22.88
N PRO A 13 -24.77 -11.83 -22.39
CA PRO A 13 -25.28 -11.03 -21.27
C PRO A 13 -24.29 -11.16 -20.11
N ALA A 14 -23.88 -10.03 -19.53
CA ALA A 14 -23.01 -10.02 -18.38
C ALA A 14 -23.60 -10.97 -17.32
N PRO A 15 -22.84 -11.98 -16.87
CA PRO A 15 -23.26 -12.74 -15.70
C PRO A 15 -23.46 -11.76 -14.55
N GLY A 16 -24.54 -11.91 -13.79
CA GLY A 16 -24.67 -11.24 -12.49
C GLY A 16 -23.40 -11.46 -11.66
N PRO A 17 -23.10 -10.60 -10.67
CA PRO A 17 -21.84 -10.62 -9.96
C PRO A 17 -21.72 -11.94 -9.20
N VAL A 18 -21.10 -12.93 -9.84
CA VAL A 18 -20.33 -13.94 -9.12
C VAL A 18 -19.22 -13.12 -8.46
N PRO A 19 -19.02 -13.17 -7.14
CA PRO A 19 -17.87 -12.54 -6.52
C PRO A 19 -16.62 -13.12 -7.20
N GLY A 20 -16.01 -12.35 -8.09
CA GLY A 20 -14.76 -12.75 -8.70
C GLY A 20 -13.72 -12.82 -7.58
N GLU A 21 -12.93 -13.89 -7.56
CA GLU A 21 -11.82 -14.02 -6.60
C GLU A 21 -10.93 -12.77 -6.66
N SER A 22 -10.55 -12.21 -5.51
CA SER A 22 -9.68 -11.03 -5.46
C SER A 22 -8.28 -11.36 -6.00
N ASP A 23 -7.53 -10.34 -6.43
CA ASP A 23 -6.16 -10.55 -6.91
C ASP A 23 -5.24 -11.10 -5.79
N GLU A 24 -5.49 -10.74 -4.53
CA GLU A 24 -4.79 -11.33 -3.38
C GLU A 24 -5.12 -12.81 -3.21
N THR A 25 -6.39 -13.20 -3.38
CA THR A 25 -6.81 -14.62 -3.34
C THR A 25 -6.11 -15.42 -4.44
N LEU A 26 -6.06 -14.88 -5.67
CA LEU A 26 -5.35 -15.52 -6.78
C LEU A 26 -3.84 -15.61 -6.53
N ALA A 27 -3.23 -14.57 -5.97
CA ALA A 27 -1.81 -14.58 -5.58
C ALA A 27 -1.52 -15.62 -4.51
N ALA A 28 -2.43 -15.79 -3.55
CA ALA A 28 -2.30 -16.77 -2.49
C ALA A 28 -2.38 -18.21 -3.01
N ARG A 29 -3.24 -18.47 -4.00
CA ARG A 29 -3.31 -19.77 -4.70
C ARG A 29 -2.01 -20.10 -5.45
N LEU A 30 -1.30 -19.12 -6.00
CA LEU A 30 0.02 -19.34 -6.62
C LEU A 30 1.08 -19.82 -5.62
N ARG A 31 0.93 -19.49 -4.33
CA ARG A 31 1.80 -19.93 -3.25
C ARG A 31 1.49 -21.35 -2.76
N GLY A 32 0.55 -22.04 -3.40
CA GLY A 32 0.13 -23.39 -3.03
C GLY A 32 -0.86 -23.43 -1.87
N TRP A 33 -1.49 -22.30 -1.51
CA TRP A 33 -2.48 -22.28 -0.43
C TRP A 33 -3.84 -22.83 -0.90
N PRO A 34 -4.44 -23.75 -0.12
CA PRO A 34 -5.82 -24.13 -0.15
C PRO A 34 -6.83 -23.04 -0.33
N GLU A 35 -7.46 -22.78 -1.48
CA GLU A 35 -8.84 -22.30 -1.39
C GLU A 35 -9.62 -22.49 -2.69
N GLY A 36 -10.90 -22.88 -2.50
CA GLY A 36 -11.80 -23.52 -3.45
C GLY A 36 -12.25 -22.64 -4.62
N GLY A 37 -11.27 -22.17 -5.39
CA GLY A 37 -11.45 -21.36 -6.57
C GLY A 37 -11.51 -22.15 -7.87
N THR A 38 -12.22 -21.62 -8.86
CA THR A 38 -12.34 -22.22 -10.19
C THR A 38 -11.38 -21.57 -11.17
N GLY A 39 -10.66 -22.37 -11.96
CA GLY A 39 -9.77 -21.88 -13.03
C GLY A 39 -8.32 -21.65 -12.60
N ASP A 40 -7.44 -21.48 -13.58
CA ASP A 40 -6.00 -21.27 -13.37
C ASP A 40 -5.72 -19.82 -12.89
N PRO A 41 -5.10 -19.61 -11.70
CA PRO A 41 -4.86 -18.28 -11.16
C PRO A 41 -3.98 -17.42 -12.06
N VAL A 42 -3.01 -18.02 -12.77
CA VAL A 42 -2.16 -17.30 -13.72
C VAL A 42 -3.01 -16.76 -14.88
N ALA A 43 -3.82 -17.61 -15.51
CA ALA A 43 -4.70 -17.21 -16.58
C ALA A 43 -5.67 -16.09 -16.18
N LEU A 44 -6.23 -16.13 -14.97
CA LEU A 44 -7.15 -15.09 -14.46
C LEU A 44 -6.45 -13.75 -14.24
N LEU A 45 -5.27 -13.74 -13.61
CA LEU A 45 -4.46 -12.53 -13.41
C LEU A 45 -4.02 -11.92 -14.74
N MET A 46 -3.60 -12.76 -15.68
CA MET A 46 -3.28 -12.31 -17.04
C MET A 46 -4.50 -11.71 -17.72
N ALA A 47 -5.66 -12.38 -17.71
CA ALA A 47 -6.87 -11.86 -18.34
C ALA A 47 -7.27 -10.46 -17.83
N ARG A 48 -7.07 -10.19 -16.54
CA ARG A 48 -7.41 -8.90 -15.89
C ARG A 48 -6.44 -7.77 -16.21
N HIS A 49 -5.14 -8.07 -16.33
CA HIS A 49 -4.10 -7.04 -16.37
C HIS A 49 -3.30 -6.99 -17.67
N TRP A 50 -3.49 -7.96 -18.57
CA TRP A 50 -2.71 -8.10 -19.81
C TRP A 50 -2.84 -6.87 -20.69
N GLN A 51 -4.06 -6.44 -21.00
CA GLN A 51 -4.27 -5.39 -21.99
C GLN A 51 -3.62 -4.06 -21.57
N SER A 52 -3.83 -3.64 -20.31
CA SER A 52 -3.19 -2.43 -19.78
C SER A 52 -1.66 -2.50 -19.82
N THR A 53 -1.09 -3.65 -19.48
CA THR A 53 0.36 -3.87 -19.50
C THR A 53 0.91 -3.87 -20.92
N TYR A 54 0.21 -4.54 -21.84
CA TYR A 54 0.54 -4.57 -23.26
C TYR A 54 0.48 -3.18 -23.90
N ASP A 55 -0.58 -2.42 -23.65
CA ASP A 55 -0.74 -1.06 -24.16
C ASP A 55 0.43 -0.18 -23.72
N TYR A 56 0.83 -0.28 -22.45
CA TYR A 56 1.96 0.49 -21.94
C TYR A 56 3.31 0.02 -22.51
N ALA A 57 3.52 -1.28 -22.66
CA ALA A 57 4.70 -1.83 -23.33
C ALA A 57 4.79 -1.31 -24.79
N ALA A 58 3.67 -1.32 -25.52
CA ALA A 58 3.59 -0.78 -26.87
C ALA A 58 3.89 0.73 -26.91
N ILE A 59 3.43 1.49 -25.93
CA ILE A 59 3.76 2.91 -25.76
C ILE A 59 5.28 3.10 -25.54
N CYS A 60 5.89 2.28 -24.68
CA CYS A 60 7.33 2.29 -24.40
C CYS A 60 8.18 1.94 -25.63
N LEU A 61 7.71 1.04 -26.47
CA LEU A 61 8.41 0.62 -27.68
C LEU A 61 8.08 1.50 -28.90
N ALA A 62 7.03 2.32 -28.85
CA ALA A 62 6.43 3.00 -30.01
C ALA A 62 6.03 2.03 -31.15
N THR A 63 5.63 0.80 -30.80
CA THR A 63 5.20 -0.22 -31.76
C THR A 63 4.20 -1.18 -31.12
N GLN A 64 3.32 -1.76 -31.93
CA GLN A 64 2.38 -2.81 -31.53
C GLN A 64 2.85 -4.18 -32.06
N SER A 65 4.15 -4.47 -31.93
CA SER A 65 4.78 -5.69 -32.44
C SER A 65 4.73 -6.84 -31.43
N GLY A 66 5.16 -8.04 -31.88
CA GLY A 66 5.38 -9.18 -30.98
C GLY A 66 6.36 -8.87 -29.84
N VAL A 67 7.25 -7.88 -29.98
CA VAL A 67 8.16 -7.45 -28.92
C VAL A 67 7.40 -6.86 -27.72
N ALA A 68 6.29 -6.14 -27.96
CA ALA A 68 5.45 -5.64 -26.88
C ALA A 68 4.81 -6.79 -26.08
N SER A 69 4.40 -7.87 -26.76
CA SER A 69 3.90 -9.08 -26.09
C SER A 69 4.98 -9.78 -25.28
N MET A 70 6.22 -9.88 -25.80
CA MET A 70 7.35 -10.46 -25.07
C MET A 70 7.70 -9.66 -23.81
N VAL A 71 7.75 -8.34 -23.91
CA VAL A 71 7.96 -7.45 -22.75
C VAL A 71 6.85 -7.62 -21.73
N THR A 72 5.60 -7.69 -22.18
CA THR A 72 4.43 -7.90 -21.31
C THR A 72 4.54 -9.24 -20.57
N ALA A 73 4.80 -10.33 -21.30
CA ALA A 73 4.99 -11.65 -20.71
C ALA A 73 6.16 -11.68 -19.71
N SER A 74 7.27 -11.02 -20.01
CA SER A 74 8.42 -10.87 -19.09
C SER A 74 8.04 -10.11 -17.82
N ALA A 75 7.28 -9.02 -17.94
CA ALA A 75 6.78 -8.26 -16.80
C ALA A 75 5.87 -9.10 -15.90
N PHE A 76 4.95 -9.87 -16.50
CA PHE A 76 4.12 -10.83 -15.76
C PHE A 76 4.97 -11.89 -15.07
N HIS A 77 5.94 -12.48 -15.76
CA HIS A 77 6.85 -13.47 -15.17
C HIS A 77 7.54 -12.93 -13.91
N ARG A 78 8.10 -11.71 -13.96
CA ARG A 78 8.76 -11.06 -12.81
C ARG A 78 7.80 -10.80 -11.65
N VAL A 79 6.61 -10.30 -11.94
CA VAL A 79 5.62 -9.98 -10.90
C VAL A 79 5.05 -11.26 -10.27
N LEU A 80 4.66 -12.25 -11.08
CA LEU A 80 4.14 -13.54 -10.60
C LEU A 80 5.18 -14.28 -9.75
N ASP A 81 6.45 -14.21 -10.14
CA ASP A 81 7.57 -14.75 -9.36
C ASP A 81 7.71 -14.08 -7.98
N GLY A 82 7.47 -12.76 -7.89
CA GLY A 82 7.32 -12.06 -6.62
C GLY A 82 6.11 -12.52 -5.79
N LEU A 83 4.96 -12.74 -6.44
CA LEU A 83 3.76 -13.24 -5.76
C LEU A 83 3.95 -14.65 -5.17
N MET A 84 4.64 -15.53 -5.91
CA MET A 84 5.03 -16.87 -5.44
C MET A 84 5.96 -16.80 -4.22
N ARG A 85 6.74 -15.71 -4.06
CA ARG A 85 7.59 -15.45 -2.89
C ARG A 85 6.89 -14.78 -1.71
N GLY A 86 5.58 -14.54 -1.76
CA GLY A 86 4.84 -13.92 -0.65
C GLY A 86 4.52 -12.44 -0.84
N GLU A 87 4.89 -11.82 -1.97
CA GLU A 87 4.46 -10.44 -2.21
C GLU A 87 2.93 -10.37 -2.38
N SER A 88 2.34 -9.27 -1.91
CA SER A 88 0.89 -9.05 -2.01
C SER A 88 0.43 -9.01 -3.47
N GLY A 89 -0.73 -9.62 -3.73
CA GLY A 89 -1.48 -9.52 -4.98
C GLY A 89 -2.28 -8.22 -5.13
N VAL A 90 -2.13 -7.24 -4.23
CA VAL A 90 -2.85 -5.96 -4.31
C VAL A 90 -2.10 -4.94 -5.18
N ALA A 91 -2.85 -4.07 -5.86
CA ALA A 91 -2.32 -3.01 -6.74
C ALA A 91 -1.37 -3.54 -7.83
N LEU A 92 -1.70 -4.69 -8.44
CA LEU A 92 -0.86 -5.33 -9.46
C LEU A 92 -0.66 -4.49 -10.71
N ARG A 93 -1.67 -3.73 -11.12
CA ARG A 93 -1.62 -2.95 -12.37
C ARG A 93 -0.43 -1.98 -12.40
N PRO A 94 -0.27 -1.02 -11.47
CA PRO A 94 0.90 -0.14 -11.48
C PRO A 94 2.23 -0.91 -11.40
N ARG A 95 2.30 -2.02 -10.66
CA ARG A 95 3.50 -2.86 -10.57
C ARG A 95 3.86 -3.51 -11.90
N LEU A 96 2.89 -4.07 -12.62
CA LEU A 96 3.08 -4.66 -13.94
C LEU A 96 3.50 -3.62 -14.98
N LEU A 97 2.92 -2.42 -14.95
CA LEU A 97 3.34 -1.33 -15.84
C LEU A 97 4.78 -0.91 -15.59
N VAL A 98 5.16 -0.74 -14.32
CA VAL A 98 6.55 -0.43 -13.93
C VAL A 98 7.51 -1.54 -14.37
N ALA A 99 7.15 -2.81 -14.15
CA ALA A 99 7.95 -3.96 -14.58
C ALA A 99 8.10 -4.02 -16.11
N ALA A 100 7.07 -3.66 -16.88
CA ALA A 100 7.15 -3.57 -18.34
C ALA A 100 8.10 -2.46 -18.79
N ARG A 101 8.01 -1.25 -18.21
CA ARG A 101 8.94 -0.15 -18.49
C ARG A 101 10.38 -0.53 -18.17
N ASP A 102 10.59 -1.14 -17.00
CA ASP A 102 11.93 -1.49 -16.53
C ASP A 102 12.53 -2.62 -17.39
N THR A 103 11.70 -3.56 -17.87
CA THR A 103 12.10 -4.55 -18.89
C THR A 103 12.52 -3.88 -20.19
N VAL A 104 11.75 -2.90 -20.71
CA VAL A 104 12.14 -2.16 -21.93
C VAL A 104 13.45 -1.41 -21.71
N LYS A 105 13.61 -0.76 -20.55
CA LYS A 105 14.82 -0.02 -20.20
C LYS A 105 16.04 -0.96 -20.23
N GLU A 106 15.95 -2.10 -19.56
CA GLU A 106 16.99 -3.12 -19.48
C GLU A 106 17.34 -3.70 -20.86
N TRP A 107 16.35 -4.22 -21.59
CA TRP A 107 16.60 -4.84 -22.90
C TRP A 107 17.10 -3.85 -23.94
N SER A 108 16.70 -2.57 -23.85
CA SER A 108 17.19 -1.51 -24.74
C SER A 108 18.60 -1.01 -24.40
N ALA A 109 19.12 -1.35 -23.23
CA ALA A 109 20.49 -1.06 -22.81
C ALA A 109 21.43 -2.22 -23.15
N ASP A 110 20.90 -3.45 -23.26
CA ASP A 110 21.63 -4.62 -23.74
C ASP A 110 21.79 -4.58 -25.26
N GLU A 111 23.04 -4.48 -25.73
CA GLU A 111 23.34 -4.41 -27.16
C GLU A 111 22.99 -5.70 -27.90
N GLY A 112 23.18 -6.87 -27.29
CA GLY A 112 22.87 -8.16 -27.91
C GLY A 112 21.37 -8.32 -28.12
N VAL A 113 20.57 -8.05 -27.08
CA VAL A 113 19.10 -8.12 -27.16
C VAL A 113 18.57 -7.07 -28.14
N SER A 114 19.09 -5.85 -28.10
CA SER A 114 18.69 -4.76 -29.02
C SER A 114 19.07 -5.01 -30.49
N GLN A 115 20.12 -5.79 -30.75
CA GLN A 115 20.49 -6.19 -32.12
C GLN A 115 19.49 -7.18 -32.70
N VAL A 116 19.06 -8.17 -31.91
CA VAL A 116 18.09 -9.20 -32.33
C VAL A 116 16.68 -8.61 -32.43
N LEU A 117 16.28 -7.78 -31.47
CA LEU A 117 14.95 -7.18 -31.40
C LEU A 117 15.02 -5.71 -31.84
N SER A 118 14.83 -5.47 -33.13
CA SER A 118 15.03 -4.16 -33.75
C SER A 118 14.24 -3.02 -33.12
N ASP A 119 13.06 -3.31 -32.58
CA ASP A 119 12.16 -2.34 -31.95
C ASP A 119 12.77 -1.71 -30.68
N LEU A 120 13.74 -2.39 -30.05
CA LEU A 120 14.47 -1.90 -28.87
C LEU A 120 15.62 -0.94 -29.20
N ARG A 121 15.98 -0.76 -30.48
CA ARG A 121 17.05 0.20 -30.85
C ARG A 121 16.61 1.64 -30.66
N LYS A 122 15.32 1.93 -30.89
CA LYS A 122 14.74 3.26 -30.76
C LYS A 122 13.38 3.21 -30.06
N PRO A 123 13.32 2.72 -28.81
CA PRO A 123 12.08 2.74 -28.06
C PRO A 123 11.68 4.20 -27.87
N ALA A 124 10.39 4.41 -27.67
CA ALA A 124 9.85 5.73 -27.48
C ALA A 124 10.56 6.40 -26.29
N GLY A 125 11.24 7.51 -26.54
CA GLY A 125 12.04 8.18 -25.51
C GLY A 125 13.21 7.37 -24.94
N GLY A 126 13.72 6.36 -25.66
CA GLY A 126 14.81 5.48 -25.22
C GLY A 126 16.07 6.20 -24.74
N ARG A 127 16.42 7.35 -25.36
CA ARG A 127 17.51 8.20 -24.85
C ARG A 127 17.20 8.77 -23.46
N GLY A 128 15.96 9.20 -23.22
CA GLY A 128 15.50 9.71 -21.93
C GLY A 128 15.44 8.60 -20.87
N MET A 129 14.90 7.43 -21.21
CA MET A 129 14.84 6.29 -20.29
C MET A 129 16.23 5.76 -19.88
N ARG A 130 17.20 5.75 -20.80
CA ARG A 130 18.59 5.35 -20.50
C ARG A 130 19.35 6.40 -19.69
N ALA A 131 19.15 7.69 -19.98
CA ALA A 131 19.88 8.76 -19.33
C ALA A 131 19.32 9.15 -17.95
N ALA A 132 18.06 8.83 -17.67
CA ALA A 132 17.40 9.26 -16.45
C ALA A 132 17.83 8.42 -15.24
N LYS A 133 18.44 9.11 -14.26
CA LYS A 133 18.82 8.54 -12.95
C LYS A 133 17.61 8.15 -12.10
N SER A 134 16.51 8.89 -12.25
CA SER A 134 15.19 8.55 -11.71
C SER A 134 14.17 8.77 -12.82
N MET A 135 13.18 7.86 -12.91
CA MET A 135 12.06 8.03 -13.84
C MET A 135 11.08 9.11 -13.37
N THR A 136 11.11 9.45 -12.08
CA THR A 136 10.18 10.39 -11.47
C THR A 136 10.70 11.82 -11.65
N PRO A 137 9.94 12.71 -12.32
CA PRO A 137 10.30 14.11 -12.44
C PRO A 137 10.42 14.82 -11.08
N GLU A 138 11.27 15.85 -10.97
CA GLU A 138 11.43 16.61 -9.72
C GLU A 138 10.10 17.16 -9.18
N ASN A 139 9.20 17.57 -10.07
CA ASN A 139 7.87 18.09 -9.73
C ASN A 139 6.84 16.99 -9.41
N ARG A 140 7.26 15.73 -9.27
CA ARG A 140 6.39 14.59 -8.91
C ARG A 140 6.88 13.81 -7.68
N LYS A 141 8.02 14.20 -7.09
CA LYS A 141 8.61 13.50 -5.94
C LYS A 141 7.70 13.44 -4.70
N LEU A 142 6.85 14.45 -4.48
CA LEU A 142 5.95 14.44 -3.32
C LEU A 142 4.81 13.44 -3.54
N ILE A 143 4.24 13.43 -4.75
CA ILE A 143 3.22 12.47 -5.19
C ILE A 143 3.80 11.05 -5.15
N GLU A 144 5.01 10.82 -5.68
CA GLU A 144 5.68 9.50 -5.64
C GLU A 144 5.84 8.98 -4.21
N ARG A 145 6.50 9.77 -3.35
CA ARG A 145 6.74 9.38 -1.96
C ARG A 145 5.45 9.14 -1.20
N SER A 146 4.45 10.02 -1.38
CA SER A 146 3.16 9.88 -0.74
C SER A 146 2.40 8.64 -1.22
N PHE A 147 2.39 8.38 -2.53
CA PHE A 147 1.65 7.26 -3.13
C PHE A 147 2.25 5.92 -2.69
N GLN A 148 3.59 5.81 -2.68
CA GLN A 148 4.30 4.61 -2.22
C GLN A 148 4.07 4.35 -0.72
N ALA A 149 3.88 5.39 0.08
CA ALA A 149 3.62 5.27 1.52
C ALA A 149 2.16 4.91 1.86
N LEU A 150 1.25 4.89 0.88
CA LEU A 150 -0.13 4.47 1.10
C LEU A 150 -0.22 2.95 1.25
N PRO A 151 -1.20 2.44 2.02
CA PRO A 151 -1.55 1.02 2.00
C PRO A 151 -1.86 0.54 0.57
N ALA A 152 -1.54 -0.73 0.27
CA ALA A 152 -1.72 -1.29 -1.07
C ALA A 152 -3.18 -1.20 -1.56
N VAL A 153 -4.15 -1.38 -0.67
CA VAL A 153 -5.60 -1.22 -0.97
C VAL A 153 -5.90 0.19 -1.47
N SER A 154 -5.37 1.22 -0.81
CA SER A 154 -5.53 2.62 -1.21
C SER A 154 -4.84 2.91 -2.55
N GLN A 155 -3.65 2.35 -2.78
CA GLN A 155 -2.96 2.46 -4.08
C GLN A 155 -3.79 1.83 -5.20
N CYS A 156 -4.40 0.67 -4.96
CA CYS A 156 -5.29 -0.01 -5.90
C CYS A 156 -6.50 0.87 -6.24
N LEU A 157 -7.25 1.32 -5.24
CA LEU A 157 -8.44 2.16 -5.44
C LEU A 157 -8.10 3.45 -6.20
N LEU A 158 -7.05 4.16 -5.79
CA LEU A 158 -6.61 5.38 -6.48
C LEU A 158 -6.14 5.10 -7.91
N TRP A 159 -5.37 4.04 -8.14
CA TRP A 159 -4.88 3.71 -9.48
C TRP A 159 -6.03 3.44 -10.44
N HIS A 160 -6.97 2.57 -10.06
CA HIS A 160 -8.06 2.16 -10.92
C HIS A 160 -9.06 3.30 -11.18
N THR A 161 -9.39 4.09 -10.15
CA THR A 161 -10.35 5.20 -10.32
C THR A 161 -9.72 6.45 -10.93
N GLU A 162 -8.50 6.81 -10.53
CA GLU A 162 -7.83 8.04 -11.00
C GLU A 162 -6.97 7.80 -12.24
N VAL A 163 -6.25 6.70 -12.39
CA VAL A 163 -5.36 6.51 -13.55
C VAL A 163 -6.08 5.80 -14.68
N GLU A 164 -6.65 4.62 -14.41
CA GLU A 164 -7.38 3.84 -15.42
C GLU A 164 -8.73 4.44 -15.81
N ALA A 165 -9.28 5.34 -14.99
CA ALA A 165 -10.64 5.88 -15.14
C ALA A 165 -11.71 4.79 -15.22
N GLU A 166 -11.54 3.74 -14.41
CA GLU A 166 -12.51 2.66 -14.25
C GLU A 166 -13.55 3.01 -13.18
N THR A 167 -14.72 2.39 -13.27
CA THR A 167 -15.75 2.49 -12.24
C THR A 167 -15.29 1.81 -10.96
N ILE A 168 -15.75 2.30 -9.80
CA ILE A 168 -15.38 1.76 -8.47
C ILE A 168 -15.64 0.25 -8.33
N THR A 169 -16.60 -0.29 -9.09
CA THR A 169 -16.92 -1.73 -9.14
C THR A 169 -15.72 -2.60 -9.55
N ILE A 170 -14.83 -2.10 -10.40
CA ILE A 170 -13.64 -2.86 -10.85
C ILE A 170 -12.65 -3.07 -9.70
N PRO A 171 -12.08 -2.03 -9.06
CA PRO A 171 -11.18 -2.24 -7.93
C PRO A 171 -11.88 -2.88 -6.73
N THR A 172 -13.19 -2.70 -6.56
CA THR A 172 -13.99 -3.42 -5.54
C THR A 172 -13.86 -4.94 -5.73
N GLY A 173 -14.11 -5.44 -6.95
CA GLY A 173 -13.96 -6.86 -7.27
C GLY A 173 -12.52 -7.37 -7.21
N LEU A 174 -11.54 -6.56 -7.63
CA LEU A 174 -10.12 -6.92 -7.53
C LEU A 174 -9.64 -7.04 -6.08
N LEU A 175 -10.23 -6.27 -5.16
CA LEU A 175 -9.90 -6.28 -3.74
C LEU A 175 -10.77 -7.23 -2.92
N GLY A 176 -11.89 -7.70 -3.45
CA GLY A 176 -12.87 -8.48 -2.70
C GLY A 176 -13.59 -7.67 -1.61
N LEU A 177 -13.71 -6.36 -1.78
CA LEU A 177 -14.43 -5.47 -0.86
C LEU A 177 -15.91 -5.38 -1.25
N ASP A 178 -16.76 -4.94 -0.32
CA ASP A 178 -18.08 -4.43 -0.69
C ASP A 178 -17.99 -3.01 -1.26
N ALA A 179 -19.02 -2.58 -1.99
CA ALA A 179 -19.01 -1.30 -2.70
C ALA A 179 -18.97 -0.09 -1.75
N ASP A 180 -19.67 -0.15 -0.61
CA ASP A 180 -19.76 0.97 0.32
C ASP A 180 -18.41 1.17 1.04
N SER A 181 -17.79 0.08 1.49
CA SER A 181 -16.43 0.10 2.04
C SER A 181 -15.40 0.58 1.03
N ALA A 182 -15.51 0.19 -0.25
CA ALA A 182 -14.60 0.65 -1.29
C ALA A 182 -14.71 2.16 -1.54
N VAL A 183 -15.93 2.72 -1.52
CA VAL A 183 -16.17 4.16 -1.64
C VAL A 183 -15.58 4.91 -0.44
N ALA A 184 -15.90 4.48 0.79
CA ALA A 184 -15.38 5.11 2.00
C ALA A 184 -13.85 5.04 2.06
N THR A 185 -13.26 3.91 1.67
CA THR A 185 -11.80 3.73 1.62
C THR A 185 -11.16 4.60 0.55
N LEU A 186 -11.80 4.82 -0.60
CA LEU A 186 -11.29 5.72 -1.64
C LEU A 186 -11.29 7.18 -1.17
N GLU A 187 -12.35 7.63 -0.50
CA GLU A 187 -12.41 8.98 0.09
C GLU A 187 -11.30 9.17 1.12
N GLN A 188 -11.13 8.22 2.03
CA GLN A 188 -10.05 8.23 3.00
C GLN A 188 -8.66 8.18 2.33
N ALA A 189 -8.51 7.39 1.26
CA ALA A 189 -7.26 7.29 0.52
C ALA A 189 -6.87 8.62 -0.11
N ARG A 190 -7.82 9.37 -0.69
CA ARG A 190 -7.54 10.71 -1.24
C ARG A 190 -7.08 11.69 -0.16
N GLU A 191 -7.69 11.66 1.01
CA GLU A 191 -7.30 12.52 2.13
C GLU A 191 -5.89 12.17 2.65
N LYS A 192 -5.65 10.89 2.97
CA LYS A 192 -4.33 10.39 3.40
C LYS A 192 -3.25 10.66 2.36
N PHE A 193 -3.59 10.55 1.08
CA PHE A 193 -2.65 10.84 0.00
C PHE A 193 -2.23 12.32 -0.03
N ARG A 194 -3.18 13.22 0.22
CA ARG A 194 -2.93 14.66 0.33
C ARG A 194 -2.08 14.98 1.57
N GLU A 195 -2.46 14.45 2.73
CA GLU A 195 -1.68 14.58 3.97
C GLU A 195 -0.26 14.08 3.78
N GLY A 196 -0.08 12.94 3.11
CA GLY A 196 1.21 12.38 2.78
C GLY A 196 2.05 13.29 1.87
N CYS A 197 1.44 14.03 0.94
CA CYS A 197 2.15 15.02 0.11
C CYS A 197 2.61 16.22 0.95
N VAL A 198 1.77 16.69 1.87
CA VAL A 198 2.10 17.77 2.81
C VAL A 198 3.23 17.33 3.75
N ARG A 199 3.18 16.11 4.26
CA ARG A 199 4.23 15.49 5.09
C ARG A 199 5.54 15.35 4.31
N ALA A 200 5.51 14.76 3.11
CA ALA A 200 6.67 14.63 2.23
C ALA A 200 7.31 15.99 1.92
N HIS A 201 6.50 17.05 1.79
CA HIS A 201 7.03 18.39 1.60
C HIS A 201 7.80 18.90 2.82
N ARG A 202 7.35 18.60 4.05
CA ARG A 202 8.06 19.02 5.27
C ARG A 202 9.37 18.25 5.44
N GLU A 203 9.36 16.96 5.15
CA GLU A 203 10.53 16.07 5.25
C GLU A 203 11.61 16.42 4.23
N LEU A 204 11.23 16.72 2.99
CA LEU A 204 12.16 16.99 1.89
C LEU A 204 12.48 18.50 1.73
N ALA A 205 12.00 19.34 2.64
CA ALA A 205 12.16 20.79 2.55
C ALA A 205 13.64 21.22 2.58
N PRO A 206 14.12 21.97 1.57
CA PRO A 206 15.52 22.38 1.50
C PRO A 206 15.89 23.46 2.51
N SER A 207 14.91 24.20 3.05
CA SER A 207 15.11 25.28 4.02
C SER A 207 14.04 25.30 5.11
N LYS A 208 14.31 26.01 6.20
CA LYS A 208 13.33 26.27 7.28
C LYS A 208 12.13 27.06 6.76
N ASP A 209 12.33 27.99 5.82
CA ASP A 209 11.26 28.78 5.20
C ASP A 209 10.29 27.90 4.43
N CYS A 210 10.78 26.92 3.66
CA CYS A 210 9.91 25.98 2.96
C CYS A 210 9.03 25.17 3.94
N ARG A 211 9.59 24.77 5.10
CA ARG A 211 8.80 24.09 6.15
C ARG A 211 7.71 24.99 6.73
N PHE A 212 8.01 26.27 6.92
CA PHE A 212 7.03 27.26 7.39
C PHE A 212 5.90 27.45 6.38
N TYR A 213 6.23 27.76 5.12
CA TYR A 213 5.25 28.03 4.06
C TYR A 213 4.37 26.81 3.73
N ASN A 214 4.84 25.59 3.97
CA ASN A 214 4.02 24.39 3.79
C ASN A 214 2.67 24.45 4.52
N ARG A 215 2.65 24.92 5.77
CA ARG A 215 1.42 25.03 6.58
C ARG A 215 0.42 26.02 5.99
N LEU A 216 0.92 26.99 5.22
CA LEU A 216 0.15 28.05 4.60
C LEU A 216 -0.27 27.73 3.15
N LEU A 217 0.23 26.62 2.58
CA LEU A 217 -0.11 26.19 1.21
C LEU A 217 -1.34 25.31 1.17
N ASP A 218 -1.44 24.32 2.07
CA ASP A 218 -2.45 23.26 1.93
C ASP A 218 -3.90 23.77 2.11
N VAL A 219 -4.17 24.47 3.21
CA VAL A 219 -5.53 24.91 3.55
C VAL A 219 -6.13 25.85 2.49
N PRO A 220 -5.43 26.89 2.00
CA PRO A 220 -5.99 27.75 0.97
C PRO A 220 -6.21 27.04 -0.37
N ILE A 221 -5.29 26.14 -0.77
CA ILE A 221 -5.43 25.37 -2.01
C ILE A 221 -6.69 24.49 -1.95
N ARG A 222 -6.92 23.81 -0.83
CA ARG A 222 -8.13 23.00 -0.61
C ARG A 222 -9.41 23.82 -0.71
N ARG A 223 -9.41 25.04 -0.16
CA ARG A 223 -10.59 25.93 -0.19
C ARG A 223 -10.77 26.65 -1.53
N GLY A 224 -9.86 26.48 -2.49
CA GLY A 224 -9.84 27.24 -3.74
C GLY A 224 -9.60 28.75 -3.54
N GLY A 225 -9.07 29.14 -2.39
CA GLY A 225 -8.85 30.53 -2.01
C GLY A 225 -7.55 31.12 -2.56
N ALA A 226 -7.42 32.45 -2.50
CA ALA A 226 -6.16 33.11 -2.81
C ALA A 226 -5.10 32.79 -1.76
N LEU A 227 -3.87 32.56 -2.19
CA LEU A 227 -2.72 32.42 -1.30
C LEU A 227 -2.39 33.77 -0.65
N LEU A 228 -1.86 33.76 0.58
CA LEU A 228 -1.34 34.95 1.24
C LEU A 228 -0.23 35.60 0.38
N PRO A 229 -0.10 36.95 0.35
CA PRO A 229 0.91 37.63 -0.47
C PRO A 229 2.33 37.13 -0.24
N ASP A 230 2.72 36.87 1.01
CA ASP A 230 4.06 36.36 1.34
C ASP A 230 4.31 34.95 0.79
N VAL A 231 3.28 34.09 0.81
CA VAL A 231 3.34 32.76 0.20
C VAL A 231 3.51 32.90 -1.31
N GLN A 232 2.76 33.80 -1.95
CA GLN A 232 2.89 34.06 -3.39
C GLN A 232 4.31 34.52 -3.74
N GLN A 233 4.88 35.45 -2.98
CA GLN A 233 6.25 35.92 -3.16
C GLN A 233 7.25 34.75 -3.05
N HIS A 234 7.10 33.90 -2.05
CA HIS A 234 7.97 32.73 -1.88
C HIS A 234 7.88 31.76 -3.07
N LEU A 235 6.69 31.53 -3.64
CA LEU A 235 6.52 30.67 -4.83
C LEU A 235 7.20 31.22 -6.10
N LEU A 236 7.47 32.53 -6.15
CA LEU A 236 8.22 33.14 -7.26
C LEU A 236 9.67 32.68 -7.26
N GLU A 237 10.25 32.65 -6.06
CA GLU A 237 11.68 32.46 -5.83
C GLU A 237 12.02 30.99 -5.56
N CYS A 238 11.10 30.22 -4.96
CA CYS A 238 11.31 28.84 -4.56
C CYS A 238 10.69 27.83 -5.53
N ARG A 239 11.55 27.17 -6.34
CA ARG A 239 11.10 26.08 -7.25
C ARG A 239 10.42 24.92 -6.52
N TYR A 240 10.89 24.60 -5.32
CA TYR A 240 10.43 23.46 -4.54
C TYR A 240 8.98 23.66 -4.06
N CYS A 241 8.71 24.79 -3.40
CA CYS A 241 7.36 25.13 -2.96
C CYS A 241 6.40 25.36 -4.15
N ARG A 242 6.91 25.86 -5.29
CA ARG A 242 6.11 25.97 -6.52
C ARG A 242 5.66 24.61 -7.04
N TYR A 243 6.54 23.61 -7.08
CA TYR A 243 6.16 22.24 -7.42
C TYR A 243 5.22 21.62 -6.39
N ALA A 244 5.35 21.98 -5.11
CA ALA A 244 4.43 21.53 -4.07
C ALA A 244 3.02 22.08 -4.28
N ALA A 245 2.89 23.39 -4.51
CA ALA A 245 1.62 24.05 -4.77
C ALA A 245 0.93 23.49 -6.03
N GLU A 246 1.69 23.25 -7.11
CA GLU A 246 1.16 22.63 -8.32
C GLU A 246 0.66 21.20 -8.05
N GLN A 247 1.44 20.35 -7.38
CA GLN A 247 1.01 18.99 -7.03
C GLN A 247 -0.24 18.97 -6.14
N LEU A 248 -0.32 19.82 -5.10
CA LEU A 248 -1.48 19.91 -4.22
C LEU A 248 -2.73 20.42 -4.95
N SER A 249 -2.59 21.19 -6.03
CA SER A 249 -3.73 21.68 -6.80
C SER A 249 -4.45 20.60 -7.62
N HIS A 250 -3.78 19.47 -7.92
CA HIS A 250 -4.39 18.36 -8.70
C HIS A 250 -5.36 17.50 -7.91
N PHE A 251 -5.43 17.65 -6.59
CA PHE A 251 -6.39 16.93 -5.75
C PHE A 251 -7.84 17.38 -6.00
N GLU A 252 -8.05 18.60 -6.48
CA GLU A 252 -9.37 19.10 -6.89
C GLU A 252 -9.74 18.70 -8.33
N GLY A 253 -8.83 18.03 -9.04
CA GLY A 253 -9.02 17.57 -10.41
C GLY A 253 -7.70 17.27 -11.12
N GLY A 254 -7.66 16.15 -11.84
CA GLY A 254 -6.46 15.75 -12.59
C GLY A 254 -5.46 14.91 -11.81
N LEU A 255 -5.85 14.39 -10.63
CA LEU A 255 -5.02 13.55 -9.77
C LEU A 255 -4.39 12.35 -10.50
N GLY A 256 -5.14 11.69 -11.38
CA GLY A 256 -4.62 10.61 -12.24
C GLY A 256 -3.42 11.01 -13.09
N GLY A 257 -3.38 12.26 -13.55
CA GLY A 257 -2.26 12.85 -14.28
C GLY A 257 -0.96 12.77 -13.49
N VAL A 258 -0.99 13.31 -12.28
CA VAL A 258 0.19 13.37 -11.43
C VAL A 258 0.58 12.01 -10.87
N ILE A 259 -0.39 11.13 -10.54
CA ILE A 259 -0.10 9.76 -10.11
C ILE A 259 0.63 9.00 -11.23
N ALA A 260 0.10 9.02 -12.47
CA ALA A 260 0.74 8.32 -13.57
C ALA A 260 2.14 8.87 -13.86
N GLU A 261 2.32 10.19 -13.84
CA GLU A 261 3.64 10.82 -14.03
C GLU A 261 4.62 10.47 -12.90
N ALA A 262 4.14 10.32 -11.67
CA ALA A 262 4.96 9.92 -10.53
C ALA A 262 5.38 8.44 -10.59
N VAL A 263 4.46 7.54 -10.93
CA VAL A 263 4.72 6.08 -10.91
C VAL A 263 5.41 5.61 -12.20
N LEU A 264 4.89 6.03 -13.35
CA LEU A 264 5.36 5.58 -14.67
C LEU A 264 6.48 6.46 -15.20
N GLY A 265 6.49 7.74 -14.87
CA GLY A 265 7.47 8.70 -15.40
C GLY A 265 7.31 8.83 -16.92
N TRP A 266 8.17 8.12 -17.66
CA TRP A 266 8.12 8.13 -19.11
C TRP A 266 6.85 7.44 -19.65
N GLY A 267 6.22 8.05 -20.67
CA GLY A 267 5.04 7.49 -21.32
C GLY A 267 3.73 7.64 -20.54
N ALA A 268 3.77 8.15 -19.30
CA ALA A 268 2.61 8.32 -18.43
C ALA A 268 1.41 9.01 -19.09
N ARG A 269 1.65 10.13 -19.78
CA ARG A 269 0.57 10.89 -20.45
C ARG A 269 -0.08 10.10 -21.59
N ARG A 270 0.73 9.41 -22.40
CA ARG A 270 0.22 8.56 -23.50
C ARG A 270 -0.55 7.37 -22.96
N TYR A 271 -0.10 6.82 -21.84
CA TYR A 271 -0.81 5.75 -21.16
C TYR A 271 -2.18 6.23 -20.68
N LEU A 272 -2.24 7.36 -19.98
CA LEU A 272 -3.50 7.99 -19.55
C LEU A 272 -4.45 8.27 -20.72
N ASP A 273 -3.94 8.86 -21.80
CA ASP A 273 -4.74 9.20 -22.98
C ASP A 273 -5.27 7.94 -23.71
N SER A 274 -4.63 6.77 -23.51
CA SER A 274 -5.10 5.49 -24.05
C SER A 274 -6.24 4.85 -23.26
N ARG A 275 -6.55 5.35 -22.04
CA ARG A 275 -7.53 4.70 -21.16
C ARG A 275 -8.96 4.93 -21.66
N PRO A 276 -9.80 3.87 -21.76
CA PRO A 276 -11.14 3.96 -22.34
C PRO A 276 -12.04 5.01 -21.67
N GLY A 277 -12.01 5.12 -20.34
CA GLY A 277 -12.79 6.11 -19.58
C GLY A 277 -12.36 7.58 -19.80
N ARG A 278 -11.26 7.80 -20.53
CA ARG A 278 -10.71 9.13 -20.85
C ARG A 278 -10.83 9.50 -22.33
N MET A 279 -11.24 8.55 -23.17
CA MET A 279 -11.45 8.84 -24.59
C MET A 279 -12.70 9.71 -24.76
N PRO A 280 -12.61 10.86 -25.46
CA PRO A 280 -13.81 11.64 -25.77
C PRO A 280 -14.76 10.78 -26.61
N LEU A 281 -16.00 10.59 -26.16
CA LEU A 281 -17.04 9.98 -26.98
C LEU A 281 -17.07 10.72 -28.33
N LYS A 282 -16.81 9.98 -29.42
CA LYS A 282 -16.98 10.48 -30.80
C LYS A 282 -18.44 10.94 -30.97
N GLY A 283 -18.69 12.23 -30.75
CA GLY A 283 -20.04 12.81 -30.80
C GLY A 283 -20.17 14.18 -30.15
N ALA A 284 -19.30 14.53 -29.20
CA ALA A 284 -19.25 15.89 -28.67
C ALA A 284 -17.95 16.56 -29.10
N SER A 285 -18.00 17.31 -30.21
CA SER A 285 -17.03 18.38 -30.47
C SER A 285 -17.26 19.51 -29.47
N ARG A 286 -16.98 19.24 -28.20
CA ARG A 286 -16.47 20.25 -27.29
C ARG A 286 -14.99 19.95 -27.24
N ARG A 287 -14.17 20.86 -27.76
CA ARG A 287 -12.74 20.90 -27.45
C ARG A 287 -12.61 20.52 -25.97
N PRO A 288 -11.84 19.49 -25.59
CA PRO A 288 -11.44 19.40 -24.20
C PRO A 288 -10.67 20.68 -23.98
N GLY A 289 -11.27 21.62 -23.24
CA GLY A 289 -10.55 22.77 -22.77
C GLY A 289 -9.32 22.19 -22.10
N SER A 290 -8.15 22.50 -22.66
CA SER A 290 -6.88 22.55 -21.94
C SER A 290 -7.23 22.81 -20.48
N GLY A 291 -6.97 21.80 -19.63
CA GLY A 291 -7.40 21.77 -18.24
C GLY A 291 -7.38 23.16 -17.67
N GLY A 292 -8.53 23.58 -17.13
CA GLY A 292 -8.74 24.91 -16.62
C GLY A 292 -7.49 25.35 -15.89
N ARG A 293 -6.79 26.33 -16.47
CA ARG A 293 -5.74 27.04 -15.77
C ARG A 293 -6.42 27.52 -14.49
N HIS A 294 -6.19 26.85 -13.38
CA HIS A 294 -6.52 27.40 -12.08
C HIS A 294 -5.79 28.74 -12.05
N ARG A 295 -6.57 29.82 -12.16
CA ARG A 295 -6.09 31.19 -12.26
C ARG A 295 -5.35 31.67 -11.00
N LEU A 296 -5.12 30.78 -10.03
CA LEU A 296 -4.42 31.06 -8.79
C LEU A 296 -2.93 31.36 -8.99
N LEU A 297 -2.31 30.95 -10.11
CA LEU A 297 -0.89 31.25 -10.42
C LEU A 297 -0.68 32.11 -11.68
N SER A 298 -1.75 32.61 -12.31
CA SER A 298 -1.64 33.44 -13.53
C SER A 298 -1.31 34.91 -13.28
N GLN A 299 -1.13 35.33 -12.02
CA GLN A 299 -0.74 36.71 -11.66
C GLN A 299 0.74 36.89 -11.30
N ILE A 300 1.56 35.86 -11.56
CA ILE A 300 3.00 35.93 -11.39
C ILE A 300 3.63 36.30 -12.74
N PRO A 301 4.11 37.54 -12.95
CA PRO A 301 4.89 37.85 -14.13
C PRO A 301 6.23 37.12 -14.03
N ALA A 302 6.40 36.05 -14.80
CA ALA A 302 7.72 35.48 -15.04
C ALA A 302 8.55 36.53 -15.81
N GLN A 303 9.48 37.20 -15.12
CA GLN A 303 10.52 37.99 -15.78
C GLN A 303 11.39 37.03 -16.61
N ARG A 304 11.01 36.82 -17.88
CA ARG A 304 11.89 36.19 -18.87
C ARG A 304 13.01 37.17 -19.20
N ARG A 305 14.24 36.85 -18.77
CA ARG A 305 15.43 37.32 -19.49
C ARG A 305 15.33 36.82 -20.92
N LYS A 306 15.24 37.75 -21.88
CA LYS A 306 15.35 37.45 -23.31
C LYS A 306 16.76 36.91 -23.58
N LEU A 307 16.89 35.59 -23.71
CA LEU A 307 18.00 34.99 -24.43
C LEU A 307 17.53 34.80 -25.88
N THR A 308 18.08 35.58 -26.80
CA THR A 308 17.79 35.48 -28.24
C THR A 308 18.42 34.19 -28.79
N SER A 309 17.65 33.11 -28.85
CA SER A 309 18.02 31.91 -29.59
C SER A 309 17.47 32.01 -31.00
N GLY A 310 18.33 32.37 -31.96
CA GLY A 310 18.01 32.44 -33.37
C GLY A 310 17.56 31.09 -33.93
N ALA A 311 16.44 31.08 -34.64
CA ALA A 311 15.97 29.97 -35.44
C ALA A 311 16.95 29.72 -36.59
N ARG A 312 17.50 28.50 -36.70
CA ARG A 312 18.30 28.08 -37.86
C ARG A 312 17.48 27.11 -38.72
N ASN A 313 17.13 27.57 -39.92
CA ASN A 313 16.65 26.75 -41.01
C ASN A 313 17.82 25.94 -41.62
N PRO A 314 17.67 24.64 -41.91
CA PRO A 314 18.68 23.86 -42.59
C PRO A 314 18.39 23.85 -44.10
N ARG A 315 19.19 24.58 -44.90
CA ARG A 315 19.51 24.35 -46.33
C ARG A 315 20.16 25.60 -46.94
N ALA A 316 21.46 25.56 -47.22
CA ALA A 316 22.09 26.15 -48.42
C ALA A 316 23.62 25.93 -48.43
N LEU A 317 24.01 25.20 -49.47
CA LEU A 317 25.27 25.03 -50.21
C LEU A 317 26.48 25.98 -49.99
N ILE A 318 27.65 25.33 -49.92
CA ILE A 318 28.94 25.55 -50.64
C ILE A 318 29.43 27.00 -50.86
N THR A 319 30.63 27.31 -50.37
CA THR A 319 31.79 27.77 -51.19
C THR A 319 33.06 27.97 -50.35
N VAL A 320 34.19 27.71 -51.02
CA VAL A 320 35.58 27.73 -50.57
C VAL A 320 36.10 29.18 -50.41
N GLY A 321 36.97 29.41 -49.43
CA GLY A 321 37.77 30.64 -49.32
C GLY A 321 38.98 30.45 -48.39
N VAL A 322 40.17 30.49 -48.98
CA VAL A 322 41.50 30.19 -48.41
C VAL A 322 42.17 31.47 -47.87
N SER A 323 43.12 31.30 -46.93
CA SER A 323 44.24 32.21 -46.55
C SER A 323 43.90 33.50 -45.79
N SER A 324 44.73 34.07 -44.92
CA SER A 324 45.99 33.74 -44.22
C SER A 324 46.27 34.90 -43.26
N GLY A 325 47.06 34.67 -42.21
CA GLY A 325 48.06 35.65 -41.78
C GLY A 325 47.82 36.46 -40.49
N ALA A 326 48.62 36.09 -39.49
CA ALA A 326 49.40 36.96 -38.60
C ALA A 326 48.79 37.56 -37.31
N LEU A 327 49.31 37.02 -36.20
CA LEU A 327 49.94 37.70 -35.05
C LEU A 327 49.08 38.61 -34.14
N LEU A 328 48.87 38.18 -32.88
CA LEU A 328 49.67 38.65 -31.73
C LEU A 328 49.26 37.92 -30.43
N ALA A 329 50.29 37.64 -29.63
CA ALA A 329 50.23 36.93 -28.35
C ALA A 329 49.66 37.79 -27.22
N ALA A 330 48.94 37.17 -26.27
CA ALA A 330 48.78 37.66 -24.90
C ALA A 330 48.44 36.50 -23.92
N VAL A 331 49.51 36.00 -23.28
CA VAL A 331 49.64 35.52 -21.89
C VAL A 331 48.55 34.58 -21.32
N LEU A 332 48.91 33.30 -21.20
CA LEU A 332 48.46 32.39 -20.15
C LEU A 332 49.62 32.20 -19.16
N GLY A 333 49.35 32.23 -17.86
CA GLY A 333 50.35 31.92 -16.85
C GLY A 333 49.78 31.89 -15.44
N ALA A 334 49.49 30.67 -14.98
CA ALA A 334 49.04 30.34 -13.64
C ALA A 334 50.01 30.83 -12.55
N ALA A 335 49.47 31.22 -11.39
CA ALA A 335 50.25 31.46 -10.18
C ALA A 335 50.08 30.27 -9.22
N PHE A 336 51.16 29.50 -9.06
CA PHE A 336 51.42 28.66 -7.89
C PHE A 336 52.82 29.02 -7.35
N LEU A 337 52.83 29.51 -6.10
CA LEU A 337 53.72 29.23 -4.96
C LEU A 337 55.26 29.27 -5.10
N SER A 338 55.90 30.07 -4.22
CA SER A 338 56.89 29.68 -3.17
C SER A 338 57.26 30.97 -2.39
N ASP A 339 56.98 31.09 -1.08
CA ASP A 339 57.79 30.67 0.10
C ASP A 339 59.06 31.55 0.26
N ASP A 340 59.23 32.31 1.34
CA ASP A 340 59.85 31.83 2.59
C ASP A 340 59.55 32.76 3.80
N GLY A 341 59.39 32.17 5.00
CA GLY A 341 60.19 32.59 6.16
C GLY A 341 59.57 33.36 7.34
N GLY A 342 58.97 32.62 8.28
CA GLY A 342 59.13 32.81 9.75
C GLY A 342 58.19 33.80 10.48
N ALA A 343 57.81 33.63 11.74
CA ALA A 343 57.92 32.55 12.71
C ALA A 343 57.00 32.89 13.91
N ALA A 344 56.51 31.84 14.57
CA ALA A 344 56.00 31.76 15.94
C ALA A 344 54.60 32.35 16.29
N ASP A 345 53.87 31.49 17.00
CA ASP A 345 52.46 31.49 17.37
C ASP A 345 52.36 31.70 18.91
N PRO A 346 51.32 31.27 19.66
CA PRO A 346 50.42 32.14 20.43
C PRO A 346 50.49 31.94 21.97
N ALA A 347 49.74 32.72 22.76
CA ALA A 347 49.35 32.31 24.12
C ALA A 347 48.14 33.11 24.66
N ALA A 348 47.22 32.34 25.25
CA ALA A 348 46.09 32.79 26.06
C ALA A 348 46.45 32.88 27.56
N SER A 349 45.49 33.42 28.32
CA SER A 349 45.28 33.33 29.77
C SER A 349 45.90 34.43 30.65
N THR A 350 45.08 35.03 31.52
CA THR A 350 45.11 34.68 32.95
C THR A 350 43.83 35.12 33.67
N SER A 351 43.54 34.32 34.68
CA SER A 351 42.49 34.27 35.69
C SER A 351 42.46 35.41 36.71
N ALA A 352 41.31 35.60 37.36
CA ALA A 352 41.25 35.94 38.78
C ALA A 352 40.03 35.26 39.46
N THR A 353 40.29 34.72 40.65
CA THR A 353 39.47 33.85 41.51
C THR A 353 38.99 34.57 42.78
N GLY A 354 37.85 34.12 43.33
CA GLY A 354 37.48 34.14 44.76
C GLY A 354 36.64 35.35 45.24
N GLY A 355 35.62 35.22 46.09
CA GLY A 355 35.04 34.06 46.78
C GLY A 355 33.90 34.46 47.76
N VAL A 356 33.14 33.44 48.18
CA VAL A 356 32.47 33.18 49.48
C VAL A 356 31.39 34.13 50.04
N ALA A 357 30.36 33.48 50.58
CA ALA A 357 29.07 33.91 51.12
C ALA A 357 29.07 34.75 52.41
N THR A 358 27.97 35.49 52.64
CA THR A 358 27.25 35.62 53.92
C THR A 358 25.92 36.40 53.74
N ALA A 359 24.82 35.84 54.24
CA ALA A 359 23.61 36.58 54.66
C ALA A 359 23.89 37.27 56.04
N PRO A 360 23.11 38.22 56.61
CA PRO A 360 21.63 38.21 56.66
C PRO A 360 20.87 39.57 56.77
N ASP A 361 19.54 39.45 56.62
CA ASP A 361 18.40 40.07 57.33
C ASP A 361 17.89 41.54 57.22
N THR A 362 16.56 41.59 57.31
CA THR A 362 15.59 42.63 57.72
C THR A 362 15.10 43.72 56.75
N GLY A 363 13.78 43.76 56.55
CA GLY A 363 13.06 44.90 55.98
C GLY A 363 11.66 44.56 55.44
N ASN A 364 10.70 44.40 56.34
CA ASN A 364 9.27 44.20 56.08
C ASN A 364 8.63 45.46 55.44
N GLU A 365 7.97 45.35 54.29
CA GLU A 365 6.95 46.31 53.89
C GLU A 365 5.85 45.65 53.04
N THR A 366 4.63 45.90 53.50
CA THR A 366 3.34 45.33 53.13
C THR A 366 2.89 45.80 51.74
N THR A 367 2.60 44.89 50.81
CA THR A 367 1.88 45.21 49.57
C THR A 367 0.58 44.40 49.43
N ASN A 368 -0.53 45.14 49.48
CA ASN A 368 -1.83 44.71 48.97
C ASN A 368 -1.77 44.80 47.44
N ASP A 369 -1.82 43.67 46.73
CA ASP A 369 -2.01 43.64 45.29
C ASP A 369 -3.34 42.98 44.92
N THR A 370 -4.25 43.84 44.43
CA THR A 370 -5.43 43.48 43.65
C THR A 370 -4.97 43.22 42.22
N ALA A 371 -4.90 41.96 41.80
CA ALA A 371 -4.59 41.57 40.42
C ALA A 371 -5.88 41.22 39.64
N SER A 372 -6.04 41.89 38.50
CA SER A 372 -6.99 41.57 37.41
C SER A 372 -6.35 40.53 36.46
N PRO A 373 -7.12 39.79 35.64
CA PRO A 373 -6.82 38.41 35.27
C PRO A 373 -5.87 38.22 34.07
N THR A 374 -5.14 37.10 34.08
CA THR A 374 -4.28 36.57 33.00
C THR A 374 -4.90 35.25 32.49
N PRO A 375 -4.85 34.91 31.18
CA PRO A 375 -5.60 33.80 30.58
C PRO A 375 -5.14 32.41 31.05
N PRO A 376 -6.02 31.38 31.02
CA PRO A 376 -5.73 30.07 31.57
C PRO A 376 -4.66 29.34 30.75
N ALA A 377 -3.63 28.90 31.48
CA ALA A 377 -2.64 27.95 30.99
C ALA A 377 -3.33 26.65 30.54
N SER A 378 -2.87 26.15 29.40
CA SER A 378 -3.19 24.83 28.86
C SER A 378 -3.15 23.77 29.95
N ALA A 379 -4.22 22.98 30.04
CA ALA A 379 -4.29 21.75 30.81
C ALA A 379 -3.07 20.87 30.49
N GLY A 380 -2.24 20.61 31.50
CA GLY A 380 -1.25 19.55 31.46
C GLY A 380 -1.95 18.22 31.27
N ARG A 381 -1.70 17.56 30.14
CA ARG A 381 -2.14 16.20 29.87
C ARG A 381 -1.29 15.25 30.73
N PRO A 382 -1.85 14.20 31.36
CA PRO A 382 -1.06 13.27 32.18
C PRO A 382 -0.06 12.52 31.29
N THR A 383 1.23 12.69 31.57
CA THR A 383 2.38 11.99 30.95
C THR A 383 2.71 10.71 31.72
N GLY A 384 1.70 9.91 32.04
CA GLY A 384 1.85 8.60 32.67
C GLY A 384 1.44 7.48 31.71
N PRO A 385 2.00 6.28 31.86
CA PRO A 385 1.63 5.16 31.01
C PRO A 385 0.14 4.85 31.16
N GLN A 386 -0.54 4.60 30.04
CA GLN A 386 -1.99 4.39 30.04
C GLN A 386 -2.27 2.97 30.55
N GLN A 387 -2.87 2.88 31.73
CA GLN A 387 -3.39 1.61 32.25
C GLN A 387 -4.71 1.28 31.54
N THR A 388 -4.80 0.06 31.01
CA THR A 388 -5.97 -0.41 30.28
C THR A 388 -6.17 -1.91 30.48
N ARG A 389 -7.40 -2.41 30.32
CA ARG A 389 -7.60 -3.82 29.99
C ARG A 389 -7.52 -4.00 28.49
N LEU A 390 -7.19 -5.20 28.06
CA LEU A 390 -7.14 -5.57 26.65
C LEU A 390 -8.24 -6.59 26.41
N ARG A 391 -9.33 -6.16 25.75
CA ARG A 391 -10.48 -7.00 25.45
C ARG A 391 -10.46 -7.44 24.00
N ASN A 392 -10.43 -8.75 23.77
CA ASN A 392 -10.45 -9.31 22.43
C ASN A 392 -11.77 -9.01 21.71
N GLN A 393 -11.71 -8.45 20.50
CA GLN A 393 -12.90 -8.02 19.77
C GLN A 393 -13.80 -9.19 19.34
N ALA A 394 -13.22 -10.33 18.95
CA ALA A 394 -13.99 -11.49 18.48
C ALA A 394 -14.56 -12.34 19.61
N ALA A 395 -13.84 -12.48 20.72
CA ALA A 395 -14.29 -13.29 21.86
C ALA A 395 -15.08 -12.49 22.91
N ASP A 396 -14.94 -11.15 22.92
CA ASP A 396 -15.44 -10.26 23.99
C ASP A 396 -14.94 -10.68 25.39
N LEU A 397 -13.73 -11.22 25.44
CA LEU A 397 -13.02 -11.67 26.65
C LEU A 397 -11.72 -10.87 26.84
N CYS A 398 -11.27 -10.72 28.08
CA CYS A 398 -10.10 -9.94 28.43
C CYS A 398 -8.84 -10.79 28.54
N LEU A 399 -7.69 -10.18 28.23
CA LEU A 399 -6.38 -10.74 28.48
C LEU A 399 -6.10 -10.81 29.98
N ASP A 400 -5.91 -12.01 30.50
CA ASP A 400 -5.67 -12.27 31.92
C ASP A 400 -4.41 -13.13 32.14
N ILE A 401 -3.88 -13.09 33.36
CA ILE A 401 -2.77 -13.94 33.80
C ILE A 401 -3.35 -15.24 34.34
N LYS A 402 -2.98 -16.34 33.69
CA LYS A 402 -3.44 -17.68 34.04
C LYS A 402 -3.08 -18.01 35.49
N GLY A 403 -4.08 -18.45 36.25
CA GLY A 403 -3.91 -18.80 37.66
C GLY A 403 -3.96 -17.62 38.64
N GLY A 404 -4.24 -16.40 38.16
CA GLY A 404 -4.56 -15.24 39.01
C GLY A 404 -3.39 -14.68 39.82
N LYS A 405 -2.15 -15.04 39.47
CA LYS A 405 -0.92 -14.54 40.11
C LYS A 405 0.11 -14.14 39.07
N ALA A 406 0.61 -12.91 39.17
CA ALA A 406 1.71 -12.42 38.35
C ALA A 406 3.03 -12.99 38.88
N GLU A 407 3.50 -14.07 38.25
CA GLU A 407 4.80 -14.69 38.55
C GLU A 407 5.56 -14.90 37.23
N LYS A 408 6.90 -14.88 37.28
CA LYS A 408 7.72 -15.10 36.08
C LYS A 408 7.42 -16.48 35.46
N GLY A 409 7.07 -16.49 34.18
CA GLY A 409 6.70 -17.67 33.41
C GLY A 409 5.20 -17.99 33.45
N ALA A 410 4.38 -17.23 34.17
CA ALA A 410 2.93 -17.38 34.14
C ALA A 410 2.40 -17.14 32.72
N SER A 411 1.63 -18.08 32.19
CA SER A 411 0.97 -17.94 30.88
C SER A 411 -0.18 -16.94 30.95
N THR A 412 -0.64 -16.52 29.78
CA THR A 412 -1.81 -15.63 29.66
C THR A 412 -2.96 -16.33 28.94
N GLU A 413 -4.19 -15.97 29.31
CA GLU A 413 -5.41 -16.59 28.79
C GLU A 413 -6.53 -15.56 28.55
N LEU A 414 -7.56 -15.96 27.80
CA LEU A 414 -8.82 -15.21 27.76
C LEU A 414 -9.66 -15.49 29.01
N ALA A 415 -10.11 -14.46 29.69
CA ALA A 415 -11.04 -14.57 30.82
C ALA A 415 -12.21 -13.61 30.68
N ALA A 416 -13.27 -13.85 31.46
CA ALA A 416 -14.35 -12.88 31.56
C ALA A 416 -13.79 -11.55 32.07
N CYS A 417 -14.15 -10.46 31.39
CA CYS A 417 -13.66 -9.14 31.75
C CYS A 417 -14.13 -8.72 33.14
N ASP A 418 -13.19 -8.45 34.03
CA ASP A 418 -13.45 -7.95 35.38
C ASP A 418 -12.48 -6.80 35.75
N SER A 419 -12.45 -6.41 37.02
CA SER A 419 -11.59 -5.33 37.50
C SER A 419 -10.29 -5.80 38.15
N ASP A 420 -9.96 -7.09 38.03
CA ASP A 420 -8.78 -7.67 38.69
C ASP A 420 -7.48 -7.09 38.12
N TRP A 421 -6.49 -6.99 39.00
CA TRP A 421 -5.19 -6.42 38.65
C TRP A 421 -4.43 -7.28 37.63
N THR A 422 -4.79 -8.56 37.50
CA THR A 422 -4.21 -9.49 36.52
C THR A 422 -4.68 -9.24 35.10
N GLN A 423 -5.80 -8.51 34.91
CA GLN A 423 -6.30 -8.10 33.60
C GLN A 423 -5.89 -6.67 33.21
N LYS A 424 -5.16 -5.96 34.09
CA LYS A 424 -4.73 -4.59 33.85
C LYS A 424 -3.29 -4.54 33.37
N TRP A 425 -3.10 -3.79 32.29
CA TRP A 425 -1.83 -3.66 31.59
C TRP A 425 -1.46 -2.18 31.47
N SER A 426 -0.20 -1.87 31.69
CA SER A 426 0.38 -0.54 31.49
C SER A 426 1.14 -0.55 30.18
N TYR A 427 0.65 0.21 29.18
CA TYR A 427 1.34 0.39 27.91
C TYR A 427 2.14 1.69 27.93
N GLU A 428 3.45 1.58 27.79
CA GLU A 428 4.40 2.70 27.84
C GLU A 428 4.69 3.27 26.44
N GLU A 429 5.29 4.47 26.37
CA GLU A 429 5.55 5.16 25.09
C GLU A 429 6.54 4.40 24.18
N ASP A 430 7.43 3.61 24.77
CA ASP A 430 8.40 2.77 24.05
C ASP A 430 7.80 1.44 23.56
N GLY A 431 6.51 1.18 23.83
CA GLY A 431 5.80 -0.05 23.46
C GLY A 431 5.88 -1.16 24.51
N LEU A 432 6.51 -0.91 25.66
CA LEU A 432 6.60 -1.90 26.74
C LEU A 432 5.21 -2.16 27.33
N LEU A 433 4.82 -3.44 27.40
CA LEU A 433 3.53 -3.84 27.94
C LEU A 433 3.71 -4.54 29.30
N ARG A 434 3.50 -3.78 30.37
CA ARG A 434 3.79 -4.16 31.76
C ARG A 434 2.54 -4.62 32.51
N SER A 435 2.67 -5.67 33.32
CA SER A 435 1.58 -6.09 34.21
C SER A 435 1.39 -5.06 35.34
N VAL A 436 0.14 -4.71 35.64
CA VAL A 436 -0.15 -3.85 36.82
C VAL A 436 -0.15 -4.67 38.11
N ALA A 437 -0.37 -5.99 38.04
CA ALA A 437 -0.31 -6.88 39.20
C ALA A 437 1.13 -7.08 39.74
N ASP A 438 2.13 -7.06 38.86
CA ASP A 438 3.55 -7.01 39.23
C ASP A 438 4.33 -6.15 38.20
N PRO A 439 4.71 -4.91 38.57
CA PRO A 439 5.43 -4.01 37.67
C PRO A 439 6.79 -4.50 37.21
N GLU A 440 7.42 -5.49 37.86
CA GLU A 440 8.69 -6.06 37.40
C GLU A 440 8.52 -7.03 36.22
N LEU A 441 7.26 -7.37 35.89
CA LEU A 441 6.90 -8.33 34.86
C LEU A 441 6.21 -7.68 33.65
N CYS A 442 6.64 -8.10 32.47
CA CYS A 442 6.14 -7.63 31.19
C CYS A 442 5.62 -8.81 30.36
N LEU A 443 4.72 -8.52 29.42
CA LEU A 443 4.16 -9.52 28.51
C LEU A 443 5.24 -9.94 27.49
N ASP A 444 5.84 -11.09 27.71
CA ASP A 444 6.94 -11.62 26.90
C ASP A 444 6.41 -12.58 25.84
N SER A 445 6.75 -12.31 24.59
CA SER A 445 6.24 -13.00 23.40
C SER A 445 7.21 -14.02 22.79
N GLN A 446 8.44 -14.14 23.30
CA GLN A 446 9.49 -14.92 22.66
C GLN A 446 10.21 -15.94 23.57
N VAL A 447 9.67 -16.22 24.76
CA VAL A 447 10.28 -17.21 25.68
C VAL A 447 10.39 -18.61 25.05
N ASP A 448 9.34 -19.09 24.39
CA ASP A 448 9.33 -20.39 23.69
C ASP A 448 8.37 -20.35 22.48
N ALA A 449 8.93 -20.26 21.26
CA ALA A 449 8.23 -20.44 19.98
C ALA A 449 6.84 -19.75 19.85
N GLY A 450 6.71 -18.50 20.33
CA GLY A 450 5.48 -17.71 20.22
C GLY A 450 4.45 -17.94 21.34
N VAL A 451 4.80 -18.64 22.42
CA VAL A 451 4.00 -18.67 23.65
C VAL A 451 4.18 -17.37 24.42
N VAL A 452 3.07 -16.79 24.88
CA VAL A 452 3.07 -15.49 25.57
C VAL A 452 2.94 -15.70 27.08
N VAL A 453 3.97 -15.27 27.81
CA VAL A 453 4.09 -15.45 29.27
C VAL A 453 4.53 -14.14 29.95
N LEU A 454 4.52 -14.10 31.28
CA LEU A 454 5.15 -13.02 32.01
C LEU A 454 6.66 -13.22 32.12
N GLY A 455 7.42 -12.34 31.46
CA GLY A 455 8.87 -12.26 31.56
C GLY A 455 9.32 -11.10 32.45
N LYS A 456 10.60 -11.07 32.83
CA LYS A 456 11.16 -9.83 33.40
C LYS A 456 11.14 -8.75 32.32
N CYS A 457 10.73 -7.54 32.68
CA CYS A 457 10.88 -6.39 31.82
C CYS A 457 12.35 -6.19 31.43
N ALA A 458 12.57 -5.64 30.24
CA ALA A 458 13.89 -5.52 29.64
C ALA A 458 14.06 -4.11 29.05
N ASP A 459 15.26 -3.56 29.16
CA ASP A 459 15.60 -2.26 28.56
C ASP A 459 15.57 -2.35 27.02
N GLU A 460 15.32 -1.22 26.36
CA GLU A 460 15.13 -1.14 24.90
C GLU A 460 16.34 -1.70 24.13
N ASP A 461 17.56 -1.37 24.55
CA ASP A 461 18.80 -1.80 23.90
C ASP A 461 19.29 -3.22 24.28
N SER A 462 18.51 -3.95 25.09
CA SER A 462 18.90 -5.31 25.53
C SER A 462 18.53 -6.38 24.49
N GLU A 463 19.18 -7.55 24.55
CA GLU A 463 18.87 -8.67 23.64
C GLU A 463 17.40 -9.13 23.70
N ARG A 464 16.70 -8.84 24.81
CA ARG A 464 15.28 -9.15 25.04
C ARG A 464 14.37 -7.91 24.92
N GLY A 465 14.90 -6.80 24.41
CA GLY A 465 14.17 -5.53 24.34
C GLY A 465 12.90 -5.65 23.51
N ASP A 466 12.98 -6.35 22.38
CA ASP A 466 11.86 -6.53 21.45
C ASP A 466 10.86 -7.62 21.91
N ASP A 467 11.27 -8.58 22.73
CA ASP A 467 10.43 -9.69 23.22
C ASP A 467 9.23 -9.20 24.05
N VAL A 468 9.40 -8.07 24.74
CA VAL A 468 8.43 -7.49 25.69
C VAL A 468 7.77 -6.20 25.18
N ARG A 469 8.05 -5.81 23.93
CA ARG A 469 7.56 -4.57 23.32
C ARG A 469 6.65 -4.86 22.14
N TYR A 470 5.57 -4.09 22.07
CA TYR A 470 4.55 -4.20 21.04
C TYR A 470 4.30 -2.85 20.40
N ASP A 471 4.07 -2.84 19.10
CA ASP A 471 3.46 -1.71 18.43
C ASP A 471 1.94 -1.90 18.42
N LEU A 472 1.22 -1.07 19.17
CA LEU A 472 -0.23 -1.03 19.17
C LEU A 472 -0.75 -0.26 17.94
N THR A 473 -1.44 -0.94 17.03
CA THR A 473 -2.02 -0.32 15.84
C THR A 473 -3.30 0.46 16.16
N VAL A 474 -3.71 1.37 15.27
CA VAL A 474 -4.99 2.09 15.41
C VAL A 474 -6.22 1.18 15.31
N GLN A 475 -6.05 -0.03 14.77
CA GLN A 475 -7.05 -1.09 14.70
C GLN A 475 -7.10 -1.95 15.98
N GLY A 476 -6.17 -1.75 16.92
CA GLY A 476 -6.08 -2.50 18.17
C GLY A 476 -5.25 -3.78 18.07
N GLU A 477 -4.40 -3.95 17.06
CA GLU A 477 -3.47 -5.10 16.99
C GLU A 477 -2.23 -4.81 17.84
N LEU A 478 -1.77 -5.79 18.62
CA LEU A 478 -0.50 -5.74 19.34
C LEU A 478 0.54 -6.54 18.55
N LEU A 479 1.46 -5.83 17.89
CA LEU A 479 2.48 -6.43 17.01
C LEU A 479 3.81 -6.53 17.78
N PRO A 480 4.37 -7.72 18.05
CA PRO A 480 5.67 -7.82 18.71
C PRO A 480 6.77 -7.25 17.81
N ARG A 481 7.74 -6.53 18.39
CA ARG A 481 8.79 -5.85 17.59
C ARG A 481 9.83 -6.77 16.97
N TRP A 482 10.03 -7.98 17.52
CA TRP A 482 11.02 -8.93 17.03
C TRP A 482 10.62 -9.65 15.73
N GLY A 483 9.34 -9.60 15.34
CA GLY A 483 8.80 -10.41 14.23
C GLY A 483 7.82 -9.64 13.37
N GLU A 484 8.28 -9.24 12.18
CA GLU A 484 7.42 -8.60 11.18
C GLU A 484 6.26 -9.54 10.77
N GLY A 485 5.04 -9.01 10.72
CA GLY A 485 3.86 -9.77 10.28
C GLY A 485 3.31 -10.74 11.32
N LEU A 486 3.68 -10.61 12.59
CA LEU A 486 3.10 -11.34 13.71
C LEU A 486 2.16 -10.46 14.53
N ALA A 487 1.19 -11.07 15.22
CA ALA A 487 0.25 -10.38 16.11
C ALA A 487 -0.12 -11.23 17.33
N LEU A 488 -0.38 -10.56 18.45
CA LEU A 488 -0.89 -11.17 19.68
C LEU A 488 -2.34 -11.63 19.48
N ALA A 489 -2.61 -12.92 19.70
CA ALA A 489 -3.93 -13.51 19.47
C ALA A 489 -4.19 -14.74 20.36
N PRO A 490 -5.45 -15.02 20.70
CA PRO A 490 -5.80 -16.26 21.41
C PRO A 490 -5.79 -17.47 20.46
N ILE A 491 -5.50 -18.67 20.99
CA ILE A 491 -5.54 -19.93 20.22
C ILE A 491 -6.98 -20.25 19.78
N GLY A 492 -7.97 -20.01 20.65
CA GLY A 492 -9.42 -20.16 20.46
C GLY A 492 -10.18 -18.84 20.68
N SER A 493 -11.51 -18.89 20.74
CA SER A 493 -12.34 -17.77 21.24
C SER A 493 -13.04 -18.13 22.55
N ASP A 494 -12.78 -19.32 23.07
CA ASP A 494 -13.35 -19.84 24.30
C ASP A 494 -12.68 -19.23 25.54
N PRO A 495 -13.38 -19.16 26.69
CA PRO A 495 -12.76 -18.85 27.96
C PRO A 495 -11.59 -19.80 28.25
N ARG A 496 -10.53 -19.27 28.84
CA ARG A 496 -9.24 -19.92 29.13
C ARG A 496 -8.43 -20.34 27.90
N ALA A 497 -8.75 -19.82 26.72
CA ALA A 497 -7.89 -19.99 25.56
C ALA A 497 -6.56 -19.28 25.81
N ASP A 498 -5.44 -20.00 25.66
CA ASP A 498 -4.11 -19.42 25.82
C ASP A 498 -3.83 -18.35 24.75
N ILE A 499 -3.01 -17.38 25.11
CA ILE A 499 -2.58 -16.30 24.22
C ILE A 499 -1.22 -16.64 23.63
N VAL A 500 -1.09 -16.41 22.33
CA VAL A 500 0.08 -16.75 21.53
C VAL A 500 0.35 -15.66 20.51
N ILE A 501 1.51 -15.75 19.88
CA ILE A 501 1.86 -15.00 18.69
C ILE A 501 1.47 -15.80 17.45
N LYS A 502 0.65 -15.20 16.59
CA LYS A 502 0.21 -15.79 15.31
C LYS A 502 0.65 -14.94 14.14
N VAL A 503 0.67 -15.54 12.96
CA VAL A 503 0.78 -14.80 11.69
C VAL A 503 -0.41 -13.84 11.60
N ARG A 504 -0.12 -12.59 11.25
CA ARG A 504 -1.10 -11.52 11.19
C ARG A 504 -2.13 -11.80 10.10
N ASP A 505 -3.40 -11.87 10.49
CA ASP A 505 -4.55 -12.15 9.61
C ASP A 505 -5.62 -11.05 9.67
N HIS A 506 -5.42 -10.03 10.53
CA HIS A 506 -6.33 -8.90 10.73
C HIS A 506 -7.76 -9.30 11.16
N SER A 507 -7.94 -10.52 11.64
CA SER A 507 -9.22 -10.97 12.16
C SER A 507 -9.55 -10.24 13.47
N GLY A 508 -10.83 -10.19 13.83
CA GLY A 508 -11.24 -9.67 15.14
C GLY A 508 -10.61 -10.41 16.33
N ARG A 509 -10.01 -11.59 16.11
CA ARG A 509 -9.27 -12.34 17.13
C ARG A 509 -7.90 -11.73 17.41
N GLN A 510 -7.37 -10.89 16.50
CA GLN A 510 -6.10 -10.18 16.67
C GLN A 510 -6.32 -8.72 17.12
N HIS A 511 -7.57 -8.28 17.23
CA HIS A 511 -7.92 -6.93 17.68
C HIS A 511 -8.24 -6.92 19.18
N TRP A 512 -7.61 -6.00 19.88
CA TRP A 512 -7.74 -5.77 21.31
C TRP A 512 -8.27 -4.35 21.54
N LEU A 513 -9.40 -4.26 22.23
CA LEU A 513 -10.05 -3.03 22.65
C LEU A 513 -9.51 -2.61 24.02
N THR A 514 -9.23 -1.33 24.18
CA THR A 514 -8.79 -0.71 25.44
C THR A 514 -9.95 0.02 26.14
N ASP A 515 -9.88 0.16 27.46
CA ASP A 515 -10.90 0.89 28.21
C ASP A 515 -10.68 2.42 28.11
N GLY A 516 -11.30 3.06 27.12
CA GLY A 516 -11.47 4.53 26.98
C GLY A 516 -10.66 5.15 25.84
N VAL A 517 -11.22 5.99 24.94
CA VAL A 517 -12.34 6.94 25.07
C VAL A 517 -13.43 6.68 24.03
N ALA A 518 -14.64 6.35 24.48
CA ALA A 518 -15.86 6.55 23.71
C ALA A 518 -16.30 8.01 23.86
N ALA A 519 -16.15 8.82 22.82
CA ALA A 519 -16.81 10.13 22.75
C ALA A 519 -18.29 9.89 22.42
N GLY A 520 -19.13 9.87 23.45
CA GLY A 520 -20.58 9.97 23.29
C GLY A 520 -20.98 11.39 22.85
N PRO A 521 -22.08 11.58 22.11
CA PRO A 521 -22.48 12.87 21.55
C PRO A 521 -23.00 13.91 22.57
N ASP A 522 -22.64 13.83 23.85
CA ASP A 522 -23.12 14.74 24.91
C ASP A 522 -22.04 15.68 25.47
N SER A 523 -20.97 15.95 24.70
CA SER A 523 -19.93 16.89 25.12
C SER A 523 -19.63 17.95 24.07
N LEU A 524 -20.67 18.64 23.61
CA LEU A 524 -20.58 19.98 23.02
C LEU A 524 -21.77 20.81 23.49
N SER A 525 -21.62 21.50 24.62
CA SER A 525 -22.46 22.66 24.96
C SER A 525 -21.54 23.82 25.30
N VAL A 526 -21.34 24.70 24.33
CA VAL A 526 -20.89 26.08 24.55
C VAL A 526 -21.99 27.00 24.04
N SER A 527 -22.31 27.94 24.92
CA SER A 527 -23.51 28.74 25.02
C SER A 527 -23.82 29.68 23.86
N GLY A 528 -25.12 29.84 23.61
CA GLY A 528 -25.72 31.06 23.07
C GLY A 528 -27.04 31.35 23.81
N SER A 529 -27.02 32.33 24.72
CA SER A 529 -28.19 33.08 25.23
C SER A 529 -28.99 33.69 24.07
N GLU A 530 -30.29 34.00 24.07
CA GLU A 530 -31.44 34.02 24.99
C GLU A 530 -32.67 34.05 24.02
N ALA A 531 -33.86 33.54 24.31
CA ALA A 531 -34.86 34.28 25.08
C ALA A 531 -36.14 33.46 25.38
N ALA A 532 -36.67 33.70 26.59
CA ALA A 532 -38.07 33.71 27.04
C ALA A 532 -38.88 32.39 27.10
N THR A 533 -38.99 31.86 28.32
CA THR A 533 -40.12 31.07 28.87
C THR A 533 -41.37 31.98 29.05
N PRO A 534 -42.61 31.45 29.19
CA PRO A 534 -43.04 30.85 30.46
C PRO A 534 -43.89 29.56 30.36
N GLU A 535 -43.59 28.62 31.26
CA GLU A 535 -44.48 28.09 32.32
C GLU A 535 -45.77 27.31 31.95
N ALA A 536 -45.79 26.00 32.24
CA ALA A 536 -46.73 25.35 33.17
C ALA A 536 -46.68 23.80 33.09
N GLU A 537 -46.33 23.15 34.20
CA GLU A 537 -46.67 21.76 34.55
C GLU A 537 -48.19 21.64 34.87
N PRO A 538 -48.74 20.48 35.32
CA PRO A 538 -48.68 19.09 34.84
C PRO A 538 -50.13 18.51 34.71
N VAL A 539 -50.30 17.19 34.63
CA VAL A 539 -51.36 16.36 35.29
C VAL A 539 -51.89 15.20 34.44
N THR A 540 -51.75 14.03 35.06
CA THR A 540 -52.31 12.70 34.82
C THR A 540 -53.83 12.62 35.12
N ARG A 541 -54.63 11.96 34.26
CA ARG A 541 -55.54 10.81 34.58
C ARG A 541 -56.63 10.57 33.52
N GLU A 542 -56.83 9.27 33.27
CA GLU A 542 -57.86 8.54 32.48
C GLU A 542 -59.27 8.65 33.13
N PRO A 543 -60.35 7.86 32.79
CA PRO A 543 -60.59 6.87 31.72
C PRO A 543 -62.01 6.95 31.07
N GLU A 544 -62.35 6.07 30.11
CA GLU A 544 -63.66 5.38 30.05
C GLU A 544 -63.69 4.20 29.06
N THR A 545 -64.40 3.15 29.47
CA THR A 545 -64.52 1.78 28.91
C THR A 545 -65.88 1.53 28.24
N ASP A 546 -65.89 0.64 27.23
CA ASP A 546 -66.90 -0.38 26.78
C ASP A 546 -66.98 -0.42 25.22
N ALA A 547 -67.12 -1.52 24.48
CA ALA A 547 -67.62 -2.87 24.75
C ALA A 547 -67.06 -3.91 23.73
N SER A 548 -67.19 -5.20 24.09
CA SER A 548 -66.92 -6.46 23.34
C SER A 548 -67.99 -6.78 22.25
N PRO A 549 -68.02 -7.93 21.50
CA PRO A 549 -67.11 -9.10 21.45
C PRO A 549 -66.82 -9.69 20.02
N ALA A 550 -66.01 -10.76 20.00
CA ALA A 550 -65.56 -11.58 18.86
C ALA A 550 -66.63 -12.48 18.20
N PRO A 551 -66.29 -13.16 17.08
CA PRO A 551 -66.74 -14.53 16.81
C PRO A 551 -65.57 -15.53 16.81
N GLY A 552 -65.83 -16.67 17.45
CA GLY A 552 -64.97 -17.86 17.54
C GLY A 552 -65.35 -18.99 16.54
N PRO A 553 -64.88 -20.23 16.78
CA PRO A 553 -64.40 -21.19 15.77
C PRO A 553 -65.32 -22.40 15.54
N GLU A 554 -65.02 -23.27 14.56
CA GLU A 554 -65.32 -24.73 14.58
C GLU A 554 -64.72 -25.47 13.36
N ARG A 555 -64.76 -26.82 13.34
CA ARG A 555 -63.69 -27.79 13.61
C ARG A 555 -63.92 -29.04 12.72
N SER A 556 -62.90 -29.89 12.60
CA SER A 556 -62.91 -31.34 12.19
C SER A 556 -62.61 -31.64 10.70
N GLY A 557 -61.78 -32.62 10.34
CA GLY A 557 -61.12 -33.68 11.13
C GLY A 557 -60.01 -34.43 10.36
N SER A 558 -59.29 -35.30 11.08
CA SER A 558 -58.30 -36.27 10.58
C SER A 558 -58.94 -37.45 9.83
N PRO A 559 -58.15 -38.22 9.06
CA PRO A 559 -57.65 -39.49 9.60
C PRO A 559 -56.17 -39.82 9.27
N GLU A 560 -55.74 -40.91 9.93
CA GLU A 560 -54.42 -41.53 10.13
C GLU A 560 -53.72 -42.20 8.90
N PRO A 561 -52.48 -42.75 9.07
CA PRO A 561 -51.49 -42.97 8.00
C PRO A 561 -51.33 -44.42 7.47
N GLY A 562 -50.61 -44.53 6.34
CA GLY A 562 -49.98 -45.76 5.78
C GLY A 562 -50.66 -46.28 4.49
N PRO A 563 -49.99 -47.05 3.60
CA PRO A 563 -48.66 -47.67 3.69
C PRO A 563 -47.73 -47.40 2.46
N SER A 564 -46.48 -47.88 2.55
CA SER A 564 -45.50 -48.03 1.46
C SER A 564 -46.04 -48.83 0.26
N PRO A 565 -45.37 -48.72 -0.90
CA PRO A 565 -45.16 -49.88 -1.76
C PRO A 565 -43.68 -50.18 -1.98
N GLU A 566 -43.31 -51.43 -1.74
CA GLU A 566 -42.13 -52.09 -2.28
C GLU A 566 -42.35 -52.46 -3.76
N ALA A 567 -41.25 -52.39 -4.51
CA ALA A 567 -40.77 -53.32 -5.54
C ALA A 567 -41.48 -53.49 -6.90
N GLU A 568 -40.59 -53.75 -7.87
CA GLU A 568 -40.73 -54.26 -9.24
C GLU A 568 -41.00 -53.24 -10.35
N ALA A 569 -40.36 -53.27 -11.53
CA ALA A 569 -39.15 -53.90 -12.05
C ALA A 569 -38.92 -53.31 -13.48
N GLU A 570 -37.70 -53.44 -13.99
CA GLU A 570 -37.31 -53.43 -15.42
C GLU A 570 -37.45 -52.13 -16.26
N GLN A 571 -36.31 -51.49 -16.59
CA GLN A 571 -35.62 -51.84 -17.84
C GLN A 571 -34.17 -51.32 -17.91
N SER A 572 -33.34 -52.28 -18.30
CA SER A 572 -31.90 -52.31 -18.46
C SER A 572 -31.33 -51.30 -19.47
N GLY A 573 -30.26 -50.61 -19.08
CA GLY A 573 -29.33 -49.88 -19.95
C GLY A 573 -27.90 -50.37 -19.69
N SER A 574 -27.58 -51.53 -20.27
CA SER A 574 -26.32 -52.26 -20.17
C SER A 574 -25.12 -51.51 -20.76
N VAL A 575 -24.08 -51.25 -19.97
CA VAL A 575 -22.69 -51.11 -20.47
C VAL A 575 -21.90 -52.32 -19.99
N ARG A 576 -21.70 -53.28 -20.91
CA ARG A 576 -20.85 -54.46 -20.71
C ARG A 576 -19.39 -54.09 -20.97
N SER A 577 -18.54 -54.34 -19.96
CA SER A 577 -17.15 -54.71 -20.19
C SER A 577 -17.09 -56.05 -20.89
N VAL A 578 -16.23 -56.16 -21.90
CA VAL A 578 -15.76 -57.43 -22.46
C VAL A 578 -14.24 -57.34 -22.57
N ALA A 579 -13.57 -58.27 -21.91
CA ALA A 579 -12.18 -58.61 -22.16
C ALA A 579 -12.10 -59.93 -22.96
N ASP A 580 -11.06 -59.98 -23.78
CA ASP A 580 -10.34 -61.10 -24.39
C ASP A 580 -10.92 -61.94 -25.55
N ALA A 581 -10.14 -61.93 -26.64
CA ALA A 581 -9.79 -63.11 -27.43
C ALA A 581 -8.37 -62.95 -28.04
N THR A 582 -7.42 -63.64 -27.39
CA THR A 582 -6.30 -64.45 -27.89
C THR A 582 -5.85 -64.37 -29.36
N THR A 583 -4.54 -64.13 -29.58
CA THR A 583 -3.71 -64.99 -30.46
C THR A 583 -2.25 -65.05 -29.97
N THR A 584 -1.75 -66.27 -29.95
CA THR A 584 -0.45 -66.86 -29.57
C THR A 584 0.76 -66.38 -30.37
N GLU A 585 1.96 -66.35 -29.75
CA GLU A 585 3.13 -67.15 -30.17
C GLU A 585 4.34 -67.07 -29.18
N THR A 586 4.77 -68.26 -28.71
CA THR A 586 6.14 -68.76 -28.39
C THR A 586 7.10 -68.02 -27.41
N GLY A 587 7.45 -68.68 -26.29
CA GLY A 587 8.54 -68.33 -25.33
C GLY A 587 9.92 -68.90 -25.71
N PRO A 588 10.83 -69.32 -24.77
CA PRO A 588 10.96 -69.03 -23.32
C PRO A 588 12.39 -68.60 -22.91
N GLY A 589 12.60 -68.18 -21.65
CA GLY A 589 13.94 -67.90 -21.11
C GLY A 589 14.00 -67.51 -19.63
N THR A 590 14.19 -68.53 -18.80
CA THR A 590 14.47 -68.57 -17.35
C THR A 590 15.44 -67.53 -16.76
N GLY A 591 15.27 -67.19 -15.47
CA GLY A 591 16.39 -66.74 -14.62
C GLY A 591 16.03 -65.98 -13.33
N PHE A 592 15.90 -66.72 -12.22
CA PHE A 592 15.89 -66.22 -10.84
C PHE A 592 17.21 -65.52 -10.45
N GLY A 593 17.16 -64.60 -9.47
CA GLY A 593 18.36 -64.13 -8.77
C GLY A 593 18.11 -63.03 -7.73
N SER A 594 17.75 -63.42 -6.51
CA SER A 594 17.81 -62.59 -5.30
C SER A 594 19.26 -62.33 -4.87
N GLY A 595 19.54 -61.16 -4.29
CA GLY A 595 20.86 -60.86 -3.70
C GLY A 595 20.84 -59.62 -2.82
N THR A 596 20.85 -59.85 -1.51
CA THR A 596 21.03 -58.88 -0.40
C THR A 596 22.44 -58.29 -0.35
N GLY A 597 22.60 -57.09 0.22
CA GLY A 597 23.91 -56.58 0.65
C GLY A 597 23.85 -55.24 1.37
N PHE A 598 23.98 -55.27 2.70
CA PHE A 598 24.25 -54.13 3.59
C PHE A 598 25.67 -53.57 3.39
N GLY A 599 25.86 -52.28 3.71
CA GLY A 599 27.20 -51.70 3.86
C GLY A 599 27.18 -50.22 4.27
N SER A 600 27.32 -49.97 5.58
CA SER A 600 27.55 -48.67 6.19
C SER A 600 28.97 -48.15 5.92
N GLY A 601 29.16 -46.82 5.83
CA GLY A 601 30.49 -46.21 5.79
C GLY A 601 30.46 -44.68 5.77
N THR A 602 30.81 -44.09 6.90
CA THR A 602 31.05 -42.65 7.13
C THR A 602 32.31 -42.14 6.40
N GLY A 603 32.30 -40.89 5.93
CA GLY A 603 33.52 -40.19 5.50
C GLY A 603 33.27 -38.73 5.10
N PHE A 604 33.68 -37.80 5.96
CA PHE A 604 33.84 -36.37 5.65
C PHE A 604 34.96 -36.15 4.62
N GLY A 605 34.78 -35.20 3.70
CA GLY A 605 35.84 -34.75 2.79
C GLY A 605 35.40 -33.60 1.90
N THR A 606 35.76 -32.38 2.28
CA THR A 606 35.69 -31.16 1.46
C THR A 606 36.62 -31.22 0.25
N GLY A 607 36.16 -30.81 -0.93
CA GLY A 607 37.01 -30.65 -2.11
C GLY A 607 36.27 -30.05 -3.30
N PHE A 608 36.53 -28.77 -3.59
CA PHE A 608 36.09 -28.06 -4.78
C PHE A 608 36.71 -28.65 -6.07
N GLY A 609 35.90 -28.79 -7.13
CA GLY A 609 36.33 -29.10 -8.50
C GLY A 609 35.21 -28.82 -9.51
N PRO A 610 35.52 -28.30 -10.72
CA PRO A 610 34.53 -27.67 -11.61
C PRO A 610 33.77 -28.68 -12.49
N VAL A 611 32.48 -28.40 -12.73
CA VAL A 611 31.60 -29.21 -13.60
C VAL A 611 31.68 -28.71 -15.05
N PRO A 612 31.83 -29.59 -16.06
CA PRO A 612 32.00 -29.21 -17.46
C PRO A 612 30.69 -28.90 -18.19
N VAL A 613 30.80 -27.95 -19.13
CA VAL A 613 29.77 -27.49 -20.09
C VAL A 613 29.44 -28.59 -21.11
N ARG A 614 28.15 -28.87 -21.33
CA ARG A 614 27.65 -29.74 -22.41
C ARG A 614 27.24 -28.91 -23.64
N PRO A 615 27.62 -29.30 -24.88
CA PRO A 615 27.24 -28.58 -26.08
C PRO A 615 25.82 -28.95 -26.60
N LEU A 616 25.16 -27.94 -27.17
CA LEU A 616 23.86 -27.96 -27.83
C LEU A 616 23.83 -28.92 -29.02
N THR A 617 22.79 -29.75 -29.10
CA THR A 617 22.48 -30.57 -30.27
C THR A 617 21.48 -29.81 -31.15
N SER A 618 21.83 -29.61 -32.42
CA SER A 618 20.99 -29.03 -33.47
C SER A 618 19.69 -29.81 -33.66
N LEU A 619 18.55 -29.12 -33.54
CA LEU A 619 17.25 -29.59 -34.02
C LEU A 619 16.89 -28.88 -35.32
N HIS A 620 16.62 -29.71 -36.33
CA HIS A 620 16.31 -29.38 -37.72
C HIS A 620 14.97 -28.63 -37.84
N ILE A 621 14.97 -27.55 -38.62
CA ILE A 621 13.78 -26.78 -39.04
C ILE A 621 13.21 -27.42 -40.32
N PRO A 622 11.93 -27.80 -40.40
CA PRO A 622 11.28 -28.06 -41.68
C PRO A 622 10.73 -26.76 -42.29
N GLN A 623 11.15 -26.46 -43.52
CA GLN A 623 10.63 -25.41 -44.39
C GLN A 623 9.65 -26.00 -45.44
N PRO A 624 8.83 -25.17 -46.10
CA PRO A 624 7.44 -25.49 -46.46
C PRO A 624 7.27 -26.10 -47.85
N LEU A 625 6.20 -26.88 -48.05
CA LEU A 625 5.72 -27.27 -49.37
C LEU A 625 4.51 -26.40 -49.76
N THR A 626 4.78 -25.42 -50.62
CA THR A 626 3.80 -24.79 -51.51
C THR A 626 3.87 -25.44 -52.89
N GLY A 627 2.75 -25.89 -53.44
CA GLY A 627 2.57 -25.94 -54.90
C GLY A 627 1.62 -27.00 -55.48
N PHE A 628 0.41 -26.55 -55.84
CA PHE A 628 -0.41 -26.88 -57.03
C PHE A 628 -0.92 -28.34 -57.22
N SER A 629 -2.11 -28.66 -57.76
CA SER A 629 -3.16 -27.94 -58.50
C SER A 629 -4.43 -28.82 -58.54
N TRP A 630 -5.63 -28.23 -58.48
CA TRP A 630 -6.80 -28.35 -59.38
C TRP A 630 -8.03 -27.72 -58.73
#